data_AF-A0A851HHE9-F1
#
_entry.id   AF-A0A851HHE9-F1
#
_cell.length_a   1.000
_cell.length_b   1.000
_cell.length_c   1.000
_cell.angle_alpha   90.00
_cell.angle_beta   90.00
_cell.angle_gamma   90.00
#
_symmetry.space_group_name_H-M   'P 1'
#
loop_
_entity.id
_entity.type
_entity.pdbx_description
1 polymer ?
#
loop_
_entity_poly.entity_id
_entity_poly.type
_entity_poly.pdbx_seq_one_letter_code
_entity_poly.pdbx_strand_id
1 'polypeptide(L)'
;MARTLTASERQLISAMMTSAKATDPGQFEDQQAWYQWRQELHEGLDRITVGAPCGCGKCPSVQLLVDGQAVPPGASQVILEAFISEGIVMLFVDDGKPSYLEVAPNLDSAVELPDESALIF
;
A
#
# COMPACT_ATOMS: atom_id res chain seq x y z
N MET A 1 -6.24 17.52 5.69
CA MET A 1 -6.96 17.75 4.41
C MET A 1 -6.59 16.63 3.47
N ALA A 2 -7.57 15.96 2.87
CA ALA A 2 -7.29 14.90 1.89
C ALA A 2 -6.81 15.52 0.57
N ARG A 3 -5.84 14.87 -0.09
CA ARG A 3 -5.39 15.27 -1.43
C ARG A 3 -5.48 14.09 -2.41
N THR A 4 -5.59 14.41 -3.69
CA THR A 4 -5.49 13.39 -4.74
C THR A 4 -4.08 12.78 -4.77
N LEU A 5 -3.99 11.51 -5.17
CA LEU A 5 -2.73 10.86 -5.50
C LEU A 5 -2.04 11.61 -6.66
N THR A 6 -0.73 11.77 -6.56
CA THR A 6 0.09 12.15 -7.70
C THR A 6 0.16 10.99 -8.71
N ALA A 7 0.65 11.26 -9.93
CA ALA A 7 0.82 10.21 -10.93
C ALA A 7 1.76 9.09 -10.45
N SER A 8 2.92 9.44 -9.88
CA SER A 8 3.88 8.48 -9.34
C SER A 8 3.30 7.66 -8.18
N GLU A 9 2.57 8.28 -7.24
CA GLU A 9 1.94 7.53 -6.14
C GLU A 9 0.85 6.58 -6.65
N ARG A 10 0.07 7.00 -7.64
CA ARG A 10 -0.94 6.13 -8.26
C ARG A 10 -0.28 4.95 -8.96
N GLN A 11 0.85 5.16 -9.65
CA GLN A 11 1.62 4.10 -10.30
C GLN A 11 2.23 3.14 -9.27
N LEU A 12 2.82 3.67 -8.19
CA LEU A 12 3.38 2.90 -7.09
C LEU A 12 2.32 2.01 -6.43
N ILE A 13 1.18 2.58 -6.02
CA ILE A 13 0.08 1.83 -5.38
C ILE A 13 -0.48 0.79 -6.35
N SER A 14 -0.67 1.15 -7.62
CA SER A 14 -1.10 0.21 -8.65
C SER A 14 -0.14 -0.98 -8.76
N ALA A 15 1.18 -0.73 -8.83
CA ALA A 15 2.18 -1.78 -8.92
C ALA A 15 2.20 -2.68 -7.68
N MET A 16 2.03 -2.10 -6.48
CA MET A 16 1.89 -2.87 -5.25
C MET A 16 0.66 -3.80 -5.31
N MET A 17 -0.51 -3.28 -5.69
CA MET A 17 -1.74 -4.08 -5.80
C MET A 17 -1.63 -5.22 -6.83
N THR A 18 -0.93 -4.98 -7.95
CA THR A 18 -0.86 -5.96 -9.05
C THR A 18 0.27 -6.98 -8.89
N SER A 19 1.37 -6.62 -8.21
CA SER A 19 2.63 -7.39 -8.32
C SER A 19 3.31 -7.71 -6.98
N ALA A 20 3.02 -6.99 -5.89
CA ALA A 20 3.61 -7.27 -4.58
C ALA A 20 3.27 -8.68 -4.06
N LYS A 21 4.02 -9.17 -3.08
CA LYS A 21 3.67 -10.42 -2.38
C LYS A 21 2.86 -10.10 -1.14
N ALA A 22 1.96 -10.99 -0.73
CA ALA A 22 1.37 -10.89 0.61
C ALA A 22 2.35 -11.45 1.64
N THR A 23 2.51 -10.77 2.78
CA THR A 23 3.32 -11.27 3.90
C THR A 23 2.74 -12.57 4.48
N ASP A 24 1.41 -12.71 4.47
CA ASP A 24 0.70 -13.95 4.79
C ASP A 24 -0.27 -14.34 3.65
N PRO A 25 0.19 -15.15 2.68
CA PRO A 25 -0.68 -15.63 1.60
C PRO A 25 -1.64 -16.74 2.06
N GLY A 26 -1.43 -17.34 3.23
CA GLY A 26 -2.23 -18.46 3.75
C GLY A 26 -3.64 -18.06 4.20
N GLN A 27 -3.92 -16.76 4.29
CA GLN A 27 -5.25 -16.23 4.60
C GLN A 27 -6.29 -16.43 3.48
N PHE A 28 -5.84 -16.70 2.25
CA PHE A 28 -6.72 -16.97 1.11
C PHE A 28 -6.90 -18.48 0.94
N GLU A 29 -8.14 -18.90 0.66
CA GLU A 29 -8.49 -20.31 0.52
C GLU A 29 -7.72 -20.98 -0.63
N ASP A 30 -7.57 -20.27 -1.76
CA ASP A 30 -6.84 -20.74 -2.93
C ASP A 30 -6.29 -19.59 -3.79
N GLN A 31 -5.62 -19.96 -4.88
CA GLN A 31 -5.02 -19.01 -5.82
C GLN A 31 -6.08 -18.18 -6.58
N GLN A 32 -7.28 -18.72 -6.80
CA GLN A 32 -8.35 -18.02 -7.51
C GLN A 32 -8.96 -16.92 -6.63
N ALA A 33 -9.20 -17.21 -5.36
CA ALA A 33 -9.65 -16.24 -4.36
C ALA A 33 -8.65 -15.08 -4.22
N TRP A 34 -7.35 -15.40 -4.19
CA TRP A 34 -6.28 -14.39 -4.22
C TRP A 34 -6.34 -13.48 -5.45
N TYR A 35 -6.50 -14.05 -6.65
CA TYR A 35 -6.58 -13.25 -7.87
C TYR A 35 -7.82 -12.36 -7.92
N GLN A 36 -8.97 -12.87 -7.50
CA GLN A 36 -10.21 -12.09 -7.47
C GLN A 36 -10.11 -10.92 -6.50
N TRP A 37 -9.66 -11.18 -5.27
CA TRP A 37 -9.43 -10.14 -4.27
C TRP A 37 -8.48 -9.05 -4.79
N ARG A 38 -7.42 -9.43 -5.51
CA ARG A 38 -6.50 -8.46 -6.12
C ARG A 38 -7.12 -7.60 -7.21
N GLN A 39 -7.97 -8.18 -8.05
CA GLN A 39 -8.67 -7.41 -9.09
C GLN A 39 -9.61 -6.39 -8.44
N GLU A 40 -10.41 -6.80 -7.46
CA GLU A 40 -11.31 -5.91 -6.73
C GLU A 40 -10.56 -4.78 -6.02
N LEU A 41 -9.41 -5.10 -5.41
CA LEU A 41 -8.53 -4.11 -4.79
C LEU A 41 -8.04 -3.07 -5.79
N HIS A 42 -7.62 -3.51 -6.99
CA HIS A 42 -7.09 -2.63 -8.04
C HIS A 42 -8.18 -1.77 -8.69
N GLU A 43 -9.39 -2.31 -8.89
CA GLU A 43 -10.56 -1.55 -9.37
C GLU A 43 -10.90 -0.36 -8.46
N GLY A 44 -10.57 -0.47 -7.16
CA GLY A 44 -10.75 0.58 -6.17
C GLY A 44 -9.74 1.75 -6.25
N LEU A 45 -8.71 1.68 -7.09
CA LEU A 45 -7.59 2.63 -7.10
C LEU A 45 -8.03 4.10 -7.24
N ASP A 46 -9.02 4.38 -8.09
CA ASP A 46 -9.47 5.75 -8.37
C ASP A 46 -10.27 6.38 -7.21
N ARG A 47 -10.66 5.58 -6.22
CA ARG A 47 -11.35 6.04 -5.00
C ARG A 47 -10.38 6.45 -3.90
N ILE A 48 -9.07 6.25 -4.12
CA ILE A 48 -8.04 6.47 -3.10
C ILE A 48 -7.57 7.93 -3.12
N THR A 49 -7.50 8.51 -1.93
CA THR A 49 -6.87 9.81 -1.69
C THR A 49 -5.87 9.70 -0.54
N VAL A 50 -4.92 10.62 -0.50
CA VAL A 50 -3.91 10.68 0.57
C VAL A 50 -4.46 11.47 1.75
N GLY A 51 -4.44 10.84 2.91
CA GLY A 51 -4.81 11.41 4.20
C GLY A 51 -3.62 12.05 4.90
N ALA A 52 -3.53 11.85 6.22
CA ALA A 52 -2.43 12.39 7.01
C ALA A 52 -1.11 11.62 6.75
N PRO A 53 0.04 12.32 6.69
CA PRO A 53 1.34 11.66 6.73
C PRO A 53 1.57 11.04 8.10
N CYS A 54 2.53 10.12 8.19
CA CYS A 54 3.03 9.65 9.47
C CYS A 54 3.63 10.82 10.25
N GLY A 55 3.11 11.06 11.46
CA GLY A 55 3.55 12.17 12.31
C GLY A 55 4.95 12.01 12.90
N CYS A 56 5.67 10.90 12.62
CA CYS A 56 6.99 10.65 13.18
C CYS A 56 8.11 11.44 12.47
N GLY A 57 7.86 11.95 11.26
CA GLY A 57 8.83 12.73 10.48
C GLY A 57 10.04 11.95 9.97
N LYS A 58 10.03 10.61 10.03
CA LYS A 58 11.15 9.75 9.65
C LYS A 58 10.84 8.81 8.49
N CYS A 59 9.64 8.24 8.46
CA CYS A 59 9.19 7.40 7.37
C CYS A 59 8.25 8.19 6.44
N PRO A 60 8.36 8.03 5.11
CA PRO A 60 7.46 8.66 4.15
C PRO A 60 6.13 7.89 4.07
N SER A 61 5.59 7.47 5.21
CA SER A 61 4.35 6.71 5.28
C SER A 61 3.15 7.64 5.25
N VAL A 62 2.10 7.23 4.57
CA VAL A 62 0.90 8.02 4.37
C VAL A 62 -0.35 7.20 4.61
N GLN A 63 -1.30 7.81 5.30
CA GLN A 63 -2.65 7.27 5.40
C GLN A 63 -3.33 7.31 4.03
N LEU A 64 -4.01 6.22 3.68
CA LEU A 64 -4.87 6.16 2.52
C LEU A 64 -6.32 6.29 2.97
N LEU A 65 -7.09 7.05 2.21
CA LEU A 65 -8.52 7.25 2.42
C LEU A 65 -9.27 6.70 1.21
N VAL A 66 -10.36 5.97 1.44
CA VAL A 66 -11.24 5.48 0.38
C VAL A 66 -12.52 6.31 0.40
N ASP A 67 -12.88 6.89 -0.74
CA ASP A 67 -13.99 7.87 -0.87
C ASP A 67 -13.88 9.03 0.13
N GLY A 68 -12.65 9.44 0.43
CA GLY A 68 -12.34 10.52 1.39
C GLY A 68 -12.50 10.13 2.87
N GLN A 69 -12.75 8.86 3.18
CA GLN A 69 -12.88 8.35 4.55
C GLN A 69 -11.68 7.50 4.95
N ALA A 70 -11.27 7.63 6.22
CA ALA A 70 -10.25 6.76 6.77
C ALA A 70 -10.75 5.31 6.81
N VAL A 71 -9.90 4.38 6.41
CA VAL A 71 -10.17 2.95 6.56
C VAL A 71 -9.80 2.58 8.01
N PRO A 72 -10.75 2.13 8.84
CA PRO A 72 -10.43 1.66 10.18
C PRO A 72 -9.64 0.35 10.10
N PRO A 73 -8.84 0.01 11.12
CA PRO A 73 -8.22 -1.31 11.22
C PRO A 73 -9.28 -2.41 11.11
N GLY A 74 -9.06 -3.34 10.19
CA GLY A 74 -10.02 -4.38 9.86
C GLY A 74 -9.89 -5.61 10.75
N ALA A 75 -10.85 -6.54 10.65
CA ALA A 75 -10.71 -7.87 11.23
C ALA A 75 -9.76 -8.74 10.39
N SER A 76 -9.68 -8.46 9.09
CA SER A 76 -8.74 -9.08 8.15
C SER A 76 -7.78 -8.02 7.62
N GLN A 77 -6.48 -8.22 7.84
CA GLN A 77 -5.44 -7.33 7.34
C GLN A 77 -4.50 -8.11 6.43
N VAL A 78 -4.34 -7.60 5.21
CA VAL A 78 -3.35 -8.07 4.24
C VAL A 78 -2.26 -7.02 4.12
N ILE A 79 -1.01 -7.42 4.30
CA ILE A 79 0.14 -6.56 4.01
C ILE A 79 0.72 -7.02 2.68
N LEU A 80 0.73 -6.12 1.71
CA LEU A 80 1.41 -6.32 0.43
C LEU A 80 2.79 -5.69 0.51
N GLU A 81 3.83 -6.48 0.25
CA GLU A 81 5.23 -6.05 0.36
C GLU A 81 6.00 -6.19 -0.95
N ALA A 82 6.87 -5.22 -1.19
CA ALA A 82 7.88 -5.25 -2.24
C ALA A 82 9.16 -4.61 -1.71
N PHE A 83 10.30 -5.08 -2.21
CA PHE A 83 11.60 -4.55 -1.80
C PHE A 83 12.00 -3.36 -2.67
N ILE A 84 12.80 -2.48 -2.09
CA ILE A 84 13.62 -1.48 -2.80
C ILE A 84 15.05 -1.61 -2.31
N SER A 85 16.02 -0.94 -2.95
CA SER A 85 17.42 -1.01 -2.50
C SER A 85 17.60 -0.48 -1.08
N GLU A 86 16.77 0.47 -0.69
CA GLU A 86 16.84 1.23 0.54
C GLU A 86 15.92 0.69 1.66
N GLY A 87 15.11 -0.33 1.41
CA GLY A 87 14.08 -0.77 2.37
C GLY A 87 12.99 -1.68 1.79
N ILE A 88 11.84 -1.67 2.46
CA ILE A 88 10.63 -2.41 2.08
C ILE A 88 9.48 -1.42 1.95
N VAL A 89 8.74 -1.51 0.85
CA VAL A 89 7.47 -0.81 0.67
C VAL A 89 6.36 -1.76 1.09
N MET A 90 5.47 -1.28 1.97
CA MET A 90 4.36 -2.03 2.53
C MET A 90 3.06 -1.28 2.26
N LEU A 91 2.10 -1.95 1.63
CA LEU A 91 0.74 -1.47 1.45
C LEU A 91 -0.19 -2.30 2.35
N PHE A 92 -0.76 -1.65 3.35
CA PHE A 92 -1.72 -2.23 4.27
C PHE A 92 -3.11 -2.18 3.66
N VAL A 93 -3.79 -3.32 3.68
CA VAL A 93 -5.14 -3.49 3.15
C VAL A 93 -6.00 -4.09 4.26
N ASP A 94 -6.87 -3.26 4.84
CA ASP A 94 -7.78 -3.63 5.93
C ASP A 94 -9.18 -3.88 5.37
N ASP A 95 -9.72 -5.07 5.61
CA ASP A 95 -11.03 -5.53 5.11
C ASP A 95 -11.21 -5.25 3.59
N GLY A 96 -10.15 -5.52 2.81
CA GLY A 96 -10.13 -5.33 1.35
C GLY A 96 -9.95 -3.88 0.89
N LYS A 97 -9.64 -2.94 1.79
CA LYS A 97 -9.46 -1.52 1.46
C LYS A 97 -8.04 -1.03 1.81
N PRO A 98 -7.35 -0.33 0.90
CA PRO A 98 -6.04 0.26 1.19
C PRO A 98 -6.15 1.30 2.30
N SER A 99 -5.45 1.08 3.42
CA SER A 99 -5.54 1.91 4.61
C SER A 99 -4.26 2.73 4.83
N TYR A 100 -3.11 2.18 4.45
CA TYR A 100 -1.82 2.78 4.76
C TYR A 100 -0.75 2.34 3.76
N LEU A 101 0.13 3.27 3.37
CA LEU A 101 1.34 2.99 2.60
C LEU A 101 2.54 3.39 3.45
N GLU A 102 3.51 2.49 3.58
CA GLU A 102 4.71 2.70 4.38
C GLU A 102 5.96 2.30 3.61
N VAL A 103 7.04 3.04 3.85
CA VAL A 103 8.39 2.64 3.45
C VAL A 103 9.20 2.46 4.74
N ALA A 104 9.56 1.22 5.02
CA ALA A 104 10.44 0.86 6.12
C ALA A 104 11.89 0.82 5.60
N PRO A 105 12.74 1.79 5.96
CA PRO A 105 14.11 1.84 5.48
C PRO A 105 14.99 0.74 6.12
N ASN A 106 15.98 0.27 5.39
CA ASN A 106 16.98 -0.71 5.86
C ASN A 106 17.92 -0.13 6.93
N LEU A 107 18.10 1.19 6.94
CA LEU A 107 18.95 1.94 7.87
C LEU A 107 18.13 3.05 8.54
N ASP A 108 18.64 3.63 9.63
CA ASP A 108 18.07 4.82 10.29
C ASP A 108 18.27 6.12 9.47
N SER A 109 18.14 6.04 8.15
CA SER A 109 18.16 7.18 7.23
C SER A 109 16.77 7.48 6.71
N ALA A 110 16.46 8.77 6.57
CA ALA A 110 15.24 9.20 5.89
C ALA A 110 15.25 8.72 4.43
N VAL A 111 14.12 8.17 4.00
CA VAL A 111 13.87 7.76 2.61
C VAL A 111 12.64 8.47 2.08
N GLU A 112 12.56 8.63 0.77
CA GLU A 112 11.38 9.16 0.08
C GLU A 112 10.48 8.02 -0.40
N LEU A 113 9.25 8.34 -0.81
CA LEU A 113 8.42 7.38 -1.53
C LEU A 113 9.08 7.07 -2.87
N PRO A 114 9.34 5.79 -3.19
CA PRO A 114 9.98 5.41 -4.44
C PRO A 114 9.01 5.52 -5.64
N ASP A 115 9.56 5.62 -6.84
CA ASP A 115 8.80 5.32 -8.06
C ASP A 115 8.55 3.81 -8.18
N GLU A 116 7.53 3.41 -8.94
CA GLU A 116 7.18 2.01 -9.16
C GLU A 116 8.31 1.21 -9.80
N SER A 117 9.16 1.86 -10.60
CA SER A 117 10.29 1.22 -11.28
C SER A 117 11.40 0.76 -10.32
N ALA A 118 11.41 1.26 -9.08
CA ALA A 118 12.36 0.84 -8.06
C ALA A 118 11.91 -0.42 -7.30
N LEU A 119 10.65 -0.85 -7.47
CA LEU A 119 10.09 -2.02 -6.78
C LEU A 119 10.69 -3.33 -7.31
N ILE A 120 11.02 -4.21 -6.37
CA ILE A 120 11.54 -5.56 -6.59
C ILE A 120 10.56 -6.54 -5.95
N PHE A 121 9.94 -7.39 -6.78
CA PHE A 121 8.87 -8.31 -6.39
C PHE A 121 9.36 -9.74 -6.11
#